data_AF-A0A9P6QW91-F1
#
_entry.id   AF-A0A9P6QW91-F1
#
_cell.length_a   1.000
_cell.length_b   1.000
_cell.length_c   1.000
_cell.angle_alpha   90.00
_cell.angle_beta   90.00
_cell.angle_gamma   90.00
#
_symmetry.space_group_name_H-M   'P 1'
#
loop_
_entity.id
_entity.type
_entity.pdbx_description
1 polymer ?
#
loop_
_entity_poly.entity_id
_entity_poly.type
_entity_poly.pdbx_seq_one_letter_code
_entity_poly.pdbx_strand_id
1 'polypeptide(L)' 'ELGWGTVPLMALVSFTLFGMEGIGREIENPFGKDANDLHMDDFCRDLKREFQYLVNLQNTVPGAHA' A
#
# COMPACT_ATOMS: atom_id res chain seq x y z
N GLU A 1 28.18 -33.40 -14.11
CA GLU A 1 27.79 -33.36 -12.68
C GLU A 1 28.15 -32.01 -12.05
N LEU A 2 27.15 -31.14 -11.82
CA LEU A 2 27.33 -29.80 -11.23
C LEU A 2 27.78 -29.85 -9.74
N GLY A 3 27.75 -31.04 -9.12
CA GLY A 3 28.36 -31.33 -7.81
C GLY A 3 27.86 -30.43 -6.69
N TRP A 4 28.77 -30.01 -5.81
CA TRP A 4 28.48 -29.06 -4.72
C TRP A 4 28.03 -27.67 -5.21
N GLY A 5 28.24 -27.33 -6.48
CA GLY A 5 27.75 -26.09 -7.09
C GLY A 5 26.24 -26.03 -7.25
N THR A 6 25.55 -27.18 -7.26
CA THR A 6 24.08 -27.23 -7.27
C THR A 6 23.47 -26.58 -6.03
N VAL A 7 24.11 -26.71 -4.87
CA VAL A 7 23.57 -26.20 -3.59
C VAL A 7 23.40 -24.67 -3.59
N PRO A 8 24.44 -23.84 -3.86
CA PRO A 8 24.27 -22.39 -3.90
C PRO A 8 23.39 -21.94 -5.06
N LEU A 9 23.42 -22.62 -6.21
CA LEU A 9 22.55 -22.29 -7.34
C LEU A 9 21.07 -22.49 -6.98
N MET A 10 20.73 -23.63 -6.39
CA MET A 10 19.36 -23.91 -5.95
C MET A 10 18.92 -22.98 -4.82
N ALA A 11 19.82 -22.59 -3.91
CA ALA A 11 19.52 -21.59 -2.89
C ALA A 11 19.15 -20.23 -3.51
N LEU A 12 19.92 -19.76 -4.51
CA LEU A 12 19.64 -18.50 -5.21
C LEU A 12 18.30 -18.54 -5.97
N VAL A 13 18.06 -19.62 -6.70
CA VAL A 13 16.81 -19.81 -7.46
C VAL A 13 15.62 -19.85 -6.50
N SER A 14 15.72 -20.63 -5.42
CA SER A 14 14.65 -20.74 -4.42
C SER A 14 14.39 -19.40 -3.73
N PHE A 15 15.45 -18.70 -3.32
CA PHE A 15 15.31 -17.36 -2.74
C PHE A 15 14.58 -16.39 -3.67
N THR A 16 14.90 -16.43 -4.97
CA THR A 16 14.27 -15.54 -5.95
C THR A 16 12.79 -15.89 -6.16
N LEU A 17 12.47 -17.18 -6.33
CA LEU A 17 11.09 -17.63 -6.57
C LEU A 17 10.20 -17.41 -5.34
N PHE A 18 10.64 -17.86 -4.16
CA PHE A 18 9.87 -17.68 -2.92
C PHE A 18 9.83 -16.21 -2.48
N GLY A 19 10.89 -15.44 -2.76
CA GLY A 19 10.88 -13.99 -2.53
C GLY A 19 9.82 -13.29 -3.38
N MET A 20 9.76 -13.63 -4.67
CA MET A 20 8.73 -13.09 -5.58
C MET A 20 7.31 -13.49 -5.15
N GLU A 21 7.10 -14.75 -4.77
CA GLU A 21 5.82 -15.23 -4.26
C GLU A 21 5.40 -14.48 -2.98
N GLY A 22 6.33 -14.29 -2.05
CA GLY A 22 6.11 -13.57 -0.81
C GLY A 22 5.68 -12.12 -1.04
N ILE A 23 6.35 -11.42 -1.97
CA ILE A 23 5.99 -10.06 -2.37
C ILE A 23 4.63 -10.03 -3.05
N GLY A 24 4.36 -10.99 -3.95
CA GLY A 24 3.08 -11.07 -4.66
C GLY A 24 1.89 -11.21 -3.71
N ARG A 25 2.01 -12.09 -2.70
CA ARG A 25 0.99 -12.28 -1.66
C ARG A 25 0.70 -11.00 -0.88
N GLU A 26 1.73 -10.20 -0.60
CA GLU A 26 1.57 -8.94 0.12
C GLU A 26 0.89 -7.85 -0.74
N ILE A 27 1.10 -7.87 -2.06
CA ILE A 27 0.53 -6.87 -2.98
C ILE A 27 -0.88 -7.26 -3.45
N GLU A 28 -1.28 -8.53 -3.30
CA GLU A 28 -2.56 -9.06 -3.82
C GLU A 28 -3.79 -8.34 -3.26
N ASN A 29 -3.81 -8.02 -1.97
CA ASN A 29 -4.93 -7.36 -1.31
C ASN A 29 -4.50 -6.11 -0.52
N PRO A 30 -4.13 -5.01 -1.19
CA PRO A 30 -3.49 -3.85 -0.57
C PRO A 30 -4.40 -3.04 0.36
N PHE A 31 -5.68 -3.39 0.44
CA PHE A 31 -6.70 -2.72 1.26
C PHE A 31 -7.16 -3.58 2.44
N GLY A 32 -6.40 -4.64 2.76
CA GLY A 32 -6.65 -5.49 3.90
C GLY A 32 -6.28 -4.84 5.24
N LYS A 33 -5.80 -5.68 6.16
CA LYS A 33 -5.35 -5.29 7.51
C LYS A 33 -3.99 -5.91 7.86
N ASP A 34 -3.25 -6.37 6.86
CA ASP A 34 -1.90 -6.89 7.01
C ASP A 34 -0.90 -5.76 7.23
N ALA A 35 0.31 -6.11 7.66
CA ALA A 35 1.31 -5.13 8.12
C ALA A 35 1.78 -4.18 7.01
N ASN A 36 1.82 -4.62 5.75
CA ASN A 36 2.19 -3.76 4.62
C ASN A 36 0.98 -3.29 3.79
N ASP A 37 -0.25 -3.42 4.31
CA ASP A 37 -1.44 -2.87 3.67
C ASP A 37 -1.53 -1.34 3.83
N LEU A 38 -2.34 -0.73 2.97
CA LEU A 38 -2.60 0.71 3.02
C LEU A 38 -3.49 1.06 4.20
N HIS A 39 -3.13 2.12 4.93
CA HIS A 39 -3.89 2.65 6.05
C HIS A 39 -5.10 3.47 5.56
N MET A 40 -6.11 2.79 5.01
CA MET A 40 -7.28 3.43 4.40
C MET A 40 -8.11 4.25 5.40
N ASP A 41 -8.14 3.84 6.67
CA ASP A 41 -8.87 4.57 7.72
C ASP A 41 -8.27 5.97 7.93
N ASP A 42 -6.94 6.08 7.88
CA ASP A 42 -6.24 7.35 8.01
C ASP A 42 -6.48 8.22 6.77
N PHE A 43 -6.38 7.63 5.58
CA PHE A 43 -6.65 8.31 4.33
C PHE A 43 -8.08 8.89 4.27
N CYS A 44 -9.09 8.08 4.63
CA CYS A 44 -10.48 8.53 4.67
C CYS A 44 -10.72 9.62 5.72
N ARG A 45 -10.05 9.52 6.87
CA ARG A 45 -10.14 10.55 7.92
C ARG A 45 -9.58 11.88 7.44
N ASP A 46 -8.44 11.87 6.75
CA ASP A 46 -7.81 13.08 6.27
C ASP A 46 -8.61 13.71 5.13
N LEU A 47 -9.12 12.91 4.18
CA LEU A 47 -10.03 13.37 3.14
C LEU A 47 -11.32 13.99 3.72
N LYS A 48 -11.88 13.40 4.78
CA LYS A 48 -13.04 13.96 5.48
C LYS A 48 -12.73 15.31 6.12
N ARG A 49 -11.55 15.48 6.71
CA ARG A 49 -11.12 16.76 7.33
C ARG A 49 -10.96 17.85 6.27
N GLU A 50 -10.32 17.54 5.15
CA GLU A 50 -10.16 18.47 4.03
C GLU A 50 -11.52 18.88 3.46
N PHE A 51 -12.43 17.93 3.25
CA PHE A 51 -13.78 18.22 2.78
C PHE A 51 -14.53 19.15 3.75
N GLN A 52 -14.49 18.86 5.05
CA GLN A 52 -15.12 19.72 6.06
C GLN A 52 -14.52 21.13 6.08
N TYR A 53 -13.21 21.24 5.91
CA TYR A 53 -12.54 22.53 5.80
C TYR A 53 -13.05 23.34 4.60
N LEU A 54 -13.16 22.72 3.42
CA LEU A 54 -13.68 23.37 2.21
C LEU A 54 -15.13 23.81 2.36
N VAL A 55 -15.99 22.95 2.93
CA VAL A 55 -17.40 23.29 3.19
C VAL A 55 -17.50 24.47 4.17
N ASN A 56 -16.71 24.47 5.24
CA ASN A 56 -16.69 25.54 6.22
C ASN A 56 -16.17 26.86 5.62
N LEU A 57 -15.18 26.81 4.73
CA LEU A 57 -14.72 27.98 4.00
C LEU A 57 -15.83 28.57 3.12
N GLN A 58 -16.54 27.73 2.35
CA GLN A 58 -17.68 28.20 1.55
C GLN A 58 -18.75 28.88 2.42
N ASN A 59 -19.03 28.34 3.60
CA ASN A 59 -20.02 28.89 4.53
C ASN A 59 -19.55 30.17 5.25
N THR A 60 -18.24 30.38 5.39
CA THR A 60 -17.66 31.50 6.15
C THR A 60 -17.37 32.72 5.27
N VAL A 61 -17.27 32.56 3.94
CA VAL A 61 -17.10 33.68 3.00
C VAL A 61 -18.48 34.16 2.51
N PRO A 62 -19.02 35.27 3.03
CA PRO A 62 -20.31 35.79 2.58
C PRO A 62 -20.09 36.48 1.23
N GLY A 63 -20.36 35.76 0.13
CA GLY A 63 -20.23 36.30 -1.23
C GLY A 63 -19.72 35.34 -2.30
N ALA A 64 -19.43 34.07 -1.99
CA ALA A 64 -19.03 33.08 -2.99
C ALA A 64 -20.19 32.58 -3.89
N HIS A 65 -21.40 33.08 -3.67
CA HIS A 65 -22.56 32.95 -4.56
C HIS A 65 -22.68 34.22 -5.40
N ALA A 66 -21.87 34.34 -6.46
CA ALA A 66 -22.09 35.25 -7.57
C ALA A 66 -21.93 34.46 -8.88
#